data_AF-A0AAD8N747-F1
#
_entry.id   AF-A0AAD8N747-F1
#
_cell.length_a   1.000
_cell.length_b   1.000
_cell.length_c   1.000
_cell.angle_alpha   90.00
_cell.angle_beta   90.00
_cell.angle_gamma   90.00
#
_symmetry.space_group_name_H-M   'P 1'
#
loop_
_entity.id
_entity.type
_entity.pdbx_description
1 polymer ?
#
loop_
_entity_poly.entity_id
_entity_poly.type
_entity_poly.pdbx_seq_one_letter_code
_entity_poly.pdbx_strand_id
1 'polypeptide(L)'
;MSSSISTTDSNSYRRCLERGVKCKCRILAPCWEAWKNGTHDPGRRFYGCSRYKDPHLRCNLFQWAEPQYTEIGREVIEDLRMKLSVKCDELLYLSDDLSLAEKEVSSFKEKLSVAEMKNKETVELLNC
;
A
#
# COMPACT_ATOMS: atom_id res chain seq x y z
N MET A 1 18.66 -2.84 1.67
CA MET A 1 18.52 -1.38 1.49
C MET A 1 17.04 -1.08 1.33
N SER A 2 16.37 -0.71 2.42
CA SER A 2 14.93 -0.47 2.42
C SER A 2 14.68 0.96 1.94
N SER A 3 14.48 1.12 0.64
CA SER A 3 14.08 2.40 0.06
C SER A 3 12.63 2.67 0.42
N SER A 4 12.43 3.51 1.45
CA SER A 4 11.12 4.09 1.76
C SER A 4 10.67 4.91 0.55
N ILE A 5 9.73 4.38 -0.22
CA ILE A 5 9.08 5.13 -1.28
C ILE A 5 8.22 6.19 -0.59
N SER A 6 8.79 7.38 -0.42
CA SER A 6 8.03 8.59 -0.08
C SER A 6 7.21 8.94 -1.31
N THR A 7 6.00 8.38 -1.40
CA THR A 7 5.05 8.67 -2.46
C THR A 7 4.63 10.14 -2.36
N THR A 8 5.32 10.95 -3.17
CA THR A 8 4.77 12.05 -3.96
C THR A 8 3.72 12.89 -3.24
N ASP A 9 4.24 13.99 -2.70
CA ASP A 9 3.57 15.25 -2.40
C ASP A 9 2.53 15.60 -3.49
N SER A 10 1.31 15.11 -3.33
CA SER A 10 0.27 15.26 -4.34
C SER A 10 -0.32 16.66 -4.19
N ASN A 11 -0.29 17.46 -5.26
CA ASN A 11 -0.89 18.80 -5.34
C ASN A 11 -2.32 18.90 -4.77
N SER A 12 -3.04 17.78 -4.65
CA SER A 12 -4.39 17.74 -4.09
C SER A 12 -4.44 17.73 -2.54
N TYR A 13 -3.41 17.25 -1.84
CA TYR A 13 -3.27 17.47 -0.38
C TYR A 13 -3.00 18.96 -0.09
N ARG A 14 -2.19 19.63 -0.93
CA ARG A 14 -1.96 21.09 -0.84
C ARG A 14 -3.25 21.89 -0.96
N ARG A 15 -4.14 21.56 -1.90
CA ARG A 15 -5.45 22.23 -2.05
C ARG A 15 -6.31 22.16 -0.80
N CYS A 16 -6.24 21.09 -0.01
CA CYS A 16 -6.99 21.05 1.25
C CYS A 16 -6.36 21.96 2.32
N LEU A 17 -5.04 22.05 2.37
CA LEU A 17 -4.31 22.88 3.34
C LEU A 17 -4.56 24.38 3.11
N GLU A 18 -4.74 24.80 1.84
CA GLU A 18 -4.92 26.21 1.46
C GLU A 18 -6.23 26.83 1.94
N ARG A 19 -7.32 26.06 2.12
CA ARG A 19 -8.64 26.62 2.51
C ARG A 19 -8.79 26.91 4.01
N GLY A 20 -7.88 26.47 4.85
CA GLY A 20 -7.82 26.86 6.27
C GLY A 20 -9.09 26.62 7.09
N VAL A 21 -9.83 25.53 6.84
CA VAL A 21 -11.09 25.23 7.57
C VAL A 21 -10.79 24.93 9.04
N LYS A 22 -11.43 25.66 9.98
CA LYS A 22 -11.34 25.37 11.41
C LYS A 22 -12.56 24.60 11.89
N CYS A 23 -12.33 23.60 12.74
CA CYS A 23 -13.42 22.87 13.39
C CYS A 23 -13.94 23.62 14.64
N LYS A 24 -14.99 23.09 15.29
CA LYS A 24 -15.56 23.71 16.50
C LYS A 24 -14.60 23.66 17.70
N CYS A 25 -13.57 22.82 17.67
CA CYS A 25 -12.45 22.86 18.63
C CYS A 25 -11.49 24.03 18.39
N ARG A 26 -11.74 24.87 17.37
CA ARG A 26 -10.90 26.00 16.94
C ARG A 26 -9.51 25.62 16.41
N ILE A 27 -9.33 24.35 16.08
CA ILE A 27 -8.12 23.79 15.46
C ILE A 27 -8.39 23.65 13.95
N LEU A 28 -7.33 23.74 13.13
CA LEU A 28 -7.43 23.43 11.70
C LEU A 28 -7.93 21.99 11.50
N ALA A 29 -8.95 21.86 10.66
CA ALA A 29 -9.55 20.60 10.28
C ALA A 29 -8.67 19.94 9.21
N PRO A 30 -8.09 18.76 9.47
CA PRO A 30 -7.39 18.01 8.43
C PRO A 30 -8.35 17.56 7.33
N CYS A 31 -7.78 17.29 6.15
CA CYS A 31 -8.47 16.67 5.03
C CYS A 31 -8.38 15.15 5.16
N TRP A 32 -9.53 14.50 5.18
CA TRP A 32 -9.69 13.05 5.23
C TRP A 32 -10.24 12.54 3.91
N GLU A 33 -10.04 11.26 3.62
CA GLU A 33 -10.67 10.57 2.48
C GLU A 33 -11.80 9.66 2.96
N ALA A 34 -12.92 9.67 2.23
CA ALA A 34 -14.07 8.82 2.51
C ALA A 34 -13.91 7.48 1.78
N TRP A 35 -13.54 6.42 2.49
CA TRP A 35 -13.36 5.08 1.92
C TRP A 35 -14.39 4.04 2.42
N LYS A 36 -15.51 4.49 2.98
CA LYS A 36 -16.52 3.59 3.52
C LYS A 36 -17.14 2.77 2.37
N ASN A 37 -17.10 1.44 2.48
CA ASN A 37 -17.67 0.56 1.47
C ASN A 37 -19.18 0.82 1.33
N GLY A 38 -19.68 0.82 0.08
CA GLY A 38 -21.09 1.08 -0.21
C GLY A 38 -21.53 2.54 -0.10
N THR A 39 -20.60 3.50 -0.04
CA THR A 39 -20.94 4.93 -0.14
C THR A 39 -20.77 5.46 -1.54
N HIS A 40 -21.63 6.42 -1.91
CA HIS A 40 -21.59 7.14 -3.18
C HIS A 40 -20.42 8.12 -3.36
N ASP A 41 -19.46 8.18 -2.43
CA ASP A 41 -18.35 9.13 -2.46
C ASP A 41 -16.98 8.44 -2.19
N PRO A 42 -16.63 7.31 -2.85
CA PRO A 42 -15.40 6.59 -2.56
C PRO A 42 -14.17 7.42 -2.93
N GLY A 43 -13.23 7.58 -2.00
CA GLY A 43 -12.02 8.37 -2.17
C GLY A 43 -12.22 9.88 -2.10
N ARG A 44 -13.45 10.38 -1.96
CA ARG A 44 -13.73 11.82 -1.91
C ARG A 44 -13.20 12.43 -0.63
N ARG A 45 -12.60 13.63 -0.75
CA ARG A 45 -12.04 14.31 0.42
C ARG A 45 -13.02 15.19 1.17
N PHE A 46 -12.90 15.19 2.50
CA PHE A 46 -13.68 16.04 3.40
C PHE A 46 -12.81 16.62 4.53
N TYR A 47 -13.16 17.83 4.98
CA TYR A 47 -12.68 18.40 6.23
C TYR A 47 -13.44 17.80 7.40
N GLY A 48 -12.69 17.21 8.31
CA GLY A 48 -13.21 16.61 9.54
C GLY A 48 -12.41 17.09 10.74
N CYS A 49 -13.01 17.04 11.93
CA CYS A 49 -12.26 17.26 13.16
C CYS A 49 -11.02 16.33 13.21
N SER A 50 -9.88 16.80 13.73
CA SER A 50 -8.70 15.93 13.92
C SER A 50 -9.01 14.73 14.83
N ARG A 51 -10.01 14.86 15.71
CA ARG A 51 -10.53 13.81 16.59
C ARG A 51 -11.75 13.09 16.01
N TYR A 52 -12.06 13.23 14.72
CA TYR A 52 -13.29 12.73 14.08
C TYR A 52 -13.58 11.24 14.36
N LYS A 53 -12.54 10.41 14.47
CA LYS A 53 -12.67 8.97 14.75
C LYS A 53 -13.10 8.64 16.18
N ASP A 54 -12.92 9.57 17.12
CA ASP A 54 -13.31 9.39 18.53
C ASP A 54 -14.72 9.95 18.76
N PRO A 55 -15.73 9.12 19.05
CA PRO A 55 -17.11 9.57 19.24
C PRO A 55 -17.30 10.46 20.47
N HIS A 56 -16.43 10.38 21.48
CA HIS A 56 -16.52 11.16 22.71
C HIS A 56 -15.81 12.52 22.60
N LEU A 57 -14.77 12.62 21.75
CA LEU A 57 -13.97 13.83 21.61
C LEU A 57 -14.23 14.63 20.32
N ARG A 58 -14.93 14.04 19.33
CA ARG A 58 -15.20 14.71 18.05
C ARG A 58 -16.19 15.86 18.20
N CYS A 59 -15.93 16.94 17.48
CA CYS A 59 -16.85 18.08 17.42
C CYS A 59 -17.86 18.01 16.26
N ASN A 60 -17.94 16.86 15.58
CA ASN A 60 -18.83 16.60 14.44
C ASN A 60 -18.73 17.60 13.28
N LEU A 61 -17.58 18.27 13.07
CA LEU A 61 -17.33 18.97 11.81
C LEU A 61 -17.26 17.92 10.70
N PHE A 62 -18.03 18.15 9.63
CA PHE A 62 -17.94 17.43 8.37
C PHE A 62 -18.26 18.38 7.22
N GLN A 63 -17.35 18.52 6.26
CA GLN A 63 -17.55 19.34 5.07
C GLN A 63 -16.78 18.74 3.89
N TRP A 64 -17.43 18.49 2.77
CA TRP A 64 -16.73 18.04 1.57
C TRP A 64 -15.73 19.09 1.06
N ALA A 65 -14.50 18.66 0.79
CA ALA A 65 -13.43 19.52 0.27
C ALA A 65 -13.47 19.64 -1.26
N GLU A 66 -13.97 18.59 -1.91
CA GLU A 66 -14.06 18.44 -3.35
C GLU A 66 -15.54 18.29 -3.78
N PRO A 67 -15.91 18.62 -5.02
CA PRO A 67 -17.25 18.33 -5.54
C PRO A 67 -17.53 16.82 -5.59
N GLN A 68 -18.79 16.44 -5.75
CA GLN A 68 -19.17 15.04 -5.96
C GLN A 68 -18.58 14.53 -7.28
N TYR A 69 -18.25 13.24 -7.30
CA TYR A 69 -17.90 12.56 -8.54
C TYR A 69 -19.14 12.37 -9.41
N THR A 70 -18.94 12.34 -10.72
CA THR A 70 -19.96 11.85 -11.65
C THR A 70 -20.20 10.36 -11.43
N GLU A 71 -21.32 9.83 -11.91
CA GLU A 71 -21.63 8.40 -11.82
C GLU A 71 -20.52 7.52 -12.42
N ILE A 72 -20.11 7.83 -13.65
CA ILE A 72 -18.97 7.19 -14.32
C ILE A 72 -17.69 7.31 -13.48
N GLY A 73 -17.45 8.47 -12.88
CA GLY A 73 -16.29 8.68 -12.02
C GLY A 73 -16.29 7.74 -10.81
N ARG A 74 -17.45 7.50 -10.20
CA ARG A 74 -17.59 6.55 -9.09
C ARG A 74 -17.34 5.12 -9.52
N GLU A 75 -17.97 4.69 -10.62
CA GLU A 75 -17.79 3.34 -11.17
C GLU A 75 -16.33 3.05 -11.47
N VAL A 76 -15.63 3.99 -12.14
CA VAL A 76 -14.21 3.85 -12.44
C VAL A 76 -13.36 3.75 -11.16
N ILE A 77 -13.65 4.56 -10.13
CA ILE A 77 -12.92 4.49 -8.86
C ILE A 77 -13.12 3.12 -8.18
N GLU A 78 -14.35 2.60 -8.17
CA GLU A 78 -14.66 1.29 -7.59
C GLU A 78 -13.99 0.15 -8.37
N ASP A 79 -14.06 0.18 -9.70
CA ASP A 79 -13.41 -0.78 -10.58
C ASP A 79 -11.89 -0.81 -10.40
N LEU A 80 -11.27 0.36 -10.35
CA LEU A 80 -9.82 0.47 -10.14
C LEU A 80 -9.44 -0.06 -8.76
N ARG A 81 -10.23 0.23 -7.73
CA ARG A 81 -9.99 -0.30 -6.38
C ARG A 81 -10.10 -1.83 -6.34
N MET A 82 -11.10 -2.39 -7.00
CA MET A 82 -11.27 -3.85 -7.10
C MET A 82 -10.08 -4.48 -7.83
N LYS A 83 -9.67 -3.93 -8.98
CA LYS A 83 -8.49 -4.40 -9.73
C LYS A 83 -7.21 -4.32 -8.90
N LEU A 84 -7.03 -3.24 -8.13
CA LEU A 84 -5.91 -3.09 -7.22
C LEU A 84 -5.93 -4.14 -6.11
N SER A 85 -7.10 -4.46 -5.55
CA SER A 85 -7.22 -5.54 -4.55
C SER A 85 -6.75 -6.87 -5.11
N VAL A 86 -7.24 -7.26 -6.29
CA VAL A 86 -6.84 -8.52 -6.96
C VAL A 86 -5.35 -8.54 -7.23
N LYS A 87 -4.78 -7.42 -7.69
CA LYS A 87 -3.33 -7.31 -7.93
C LYS A 87 -2.52 -7.40 -6.65
N CYS A 88 -3.01 -6.86 -5.54
CA CYS A 88 -2.37 -7.03 -4.23
C CYS A 88 -2.36 -8.51 -3.81
N ASP A 89 -3.47 -9.23 -3.99
CA ASP A 89 -3.54 -10.66 -3.67
C ASP A 89 -2.60 -11.50 -4.55
N GLU A 90 -2.55 -11.19 -5.86
CA GLU A 90 -1.62 -11.82 -6.81
C GLU A 90 -0.15 -11.56 -6.43
N LEU A 91 0.18 -10.33 -6.02
CA LEU A 91 1.53 -9.99 -5.55
C LEU A 91 1.92 -10.72 -4.27
N LEU A 92 0.98 -10.92 -3.34
CA LEU A 92 1.23 -11.71 -2.13
C LEU A 92 1.54 -13.16 -2.49
N TYR A 93 0.73 -13.77 -3.36
CA TYR A 93 0.95 -15.13 -3.84
C TYR A 93 2.32 -15.30 -4.52
N LEU A 94 2.67 -14.40 -5.45
CA LEU A 94 3.96 -14.44 -6.14
C LEU A 94 5.15 -14.20 -5.19
N SER A 95 4.97 -13.38 -4.16
CA SER A 95 5.99 -13.17 -3.13
C SER A 95 6.29 -14.45 -2.35
N ASP A 96 5.25 -15.22 -2.02
CA ASP A 96 5.40 -16.50 -1.31
C ASP A 96 6.11 -17.54 -2.20
N ASP A 97 5.70 -17.66 -3.47
CA ASP A 97 6.32 -18.56 -4.46
C ASP A 97 7.80 -18.22 -4.69
N LEU A 98 8.15 -16.93 -4.79
CA LEU A 98 9.53 -16.49 -4.88
C LEU A 98 10.33 -16.90 -3.64
N SER A 99 9.75 -16.79 -2.43
CA SER A 99 10.41 -17.21 -1.19
C SER A 99 10.70 -18.72 -1.15
N LEU A 100 9.83 -19.53 -1.77
CA LEU A 100 10.01 -20.97 -1.87
C LEU A 100 11.13 -21.30 -2.87
N ALA A 101 11.10 -20.68 -4.05
CA ALA A 101 12.12 -20.85 -5.06
C ALA A 101 13.52 -20.43 -4.54
N GLU A 102 13.60 -19.34 -3.77
CA GLU A 102 14.87 -18.90 -3.13
C GLU A 102 15.44 -19.95 -2.17
N LYS A 103 14.59 -20.61 -1.38
CA LYS A 103 15.00 -21.71 -0.48
C LYS A 103 15.46 -22.92 -1.26
N GLU A 104 14.76 -23.29 -2.33
CA GLU A 104 15.15 -24.41 -3.20
C GLU A 104 16.50 -24.15 -3.87
N VAL A 105 16.70 -22.96 -4.44
CA VAL A 105 17.98 -22.54 -5.01
C VAL A 105 19.10 -22.60 -3.98
N SER A 106 18.82 -22.19 -2.73
CA SER A 106 19.81 -22.28 -1.64
C SER A 106 20.18 -23.73 -1.34
N SER A 107 19.21 -24.64 -1.26
CA SER A 107 19.45 -26.07 -1.08
C SER A 107 20.24 -26.69 -2.26
N PHE A 108 19.92 -26.32 -3.49
CA PHE A 108 20.65 -26.81 -4.66
C PHE A 108 22.09 -26.29 -4.72
N LYS A 109 22.33 -25.04 -4.31
CA LYS A 109 23.69 -24.48 -4.19
C LYS A 109 24.54 -25.26 -3.19
N GLU A 110 23.98 -25.62 -2.03
CA GLU A 110 24.68 -26.45 -1.04
C GLU A 110 25.00 -27.84 -1.59
N LYS A 111 24.05 -28.49 -2.27
CA LYS A 111 24.28 -29.79 -2.89
C LYS A 111 25.36 -29.74 -3.97
N LEU A 112 25.40 -28.66 -4.76
CA LEU A 112 26.40 -28.45 -5.80
C LEU A 112 27.80 -28.31 -5.20
N SER A 113 27.97 -27.52 -4.14
CA SER A 113 29.29 -27.34 -3.51
C SER A 113 29.84 -28.67 -2.96
N VAL A 114 28.98 -29.50 -2.37
CA VAL A 114 29.36 -30.84 -1.90
C VAL A 114 29.76 -31.76 -3.06
N ALA A 115 29.04 -31.72 -4.17
CA ALA A 115 29.36 -32.52 -5.34
C ALA A 115 30.69 -32.08 -5.99
N GLU A 116 30.95 -30.78 -6.05
CA GLU A 116 32.22 -30.21 -6.53
C GLU A 116 33.42 -30.66 -5.68
N MET A 117 33.29 -30.62 -4.34
CA MET A 117 34.34 -31.09 -3.44
C MET A 117 34.65 -32.58 -3.66
N LYS A 118 33.61 -33.43 -3.75
CA LYS A 118 33.79 -34.88 -4.00
C LYS A 118 34.42 -35.15 -5.36
N ASN A 119 34.01 -34.42 -6.39
CA ASN A 119 34.58 -34.58 -7.72
C ASN A 119 36.09 -34.23 -7.72
N LYS A 120 36.47 -33.15 -7.03
CA LYS A 120 37.86 -32.76 -6.88
C LYS A 120 38.70 -33.85 -6.20
N GLU A 121 38.20 -34.41 -5.09
CA GLU A 121 38.85 -35.54 -4.41
C GLU A 121 39.02 -36.76 -5.33
N THR A 122 37.98 -37.12 -6.10
CA THR A 122 38.07 -38.26 -7.03
C THR A 122 39.06 -38.03 -8.16
N VAL A 123 39.17 -36.80 -8.67
CA VAL A 123 40.15 -36.45 -9.71
C VAL A 123 41.58 -36.49 -9.16
N GLU A 124 41.80 -36.05 -7.92
CA GLU A 124 43.10 -36.16 -7.25
C GLU A 124 43.52 -37.63 -7.07
N LEU A 125 42.58 -38.51 -6.70
CA LEU A 125 42.84 -39.96 -6.57
C LEU A 125 43.16 -40.66 -7.89
N LEU A 126 42.55 -40.23 -9.01
CA LEU A 126 42.78 -40.84 -10.33
C LEU A 126 44.11 -40.40 -10.98
N ASN A 127 44.70 -39.30 -10.52
CA ASN A 127 45.96 -38.75 -11.03
C ASN A 127 47.20 -39.16 -10.21
N CYS A 128 47.03 -40.00 -9.18
CA CYS A 128 48.10 -40.62 -8.39
C CYS A 128 48.34 -42.07 -8.84
#